data_AF-A0A2G6N958-F1
#
_entry.id   AF-A0A2G6N958-F1
#
_cell.length_a   1.000
_cell.length_b   1.000
_cell.length_c   1.000
_cell.angle_alpha   90.00
_cell.angle_beta   90.00
_cell.angle_gamma   90.00
#
_symmetry.space_group_name_H-M   'P 1'
#
loop_
_entity.id
_entity.type
_entity.pdbx_description
1 polymer ?
#
loop_
_entity_poly.entity_id
_entity_poly.type
_entity_poly.pdbx_seq_one_letter_code
_entity_poly.pdbx_strand_id
1 'polypeptide(L)'
;MSPKTLFAWLILFVLLPVTTFAHSLFIQAGRYHVHEGKSSPLFFCYGHHIPVDDAVRGKKLRFIRVIRPDGSIQNLDIRDEKSLHSYVVNYDMPGTFTLVAETNPGFFTTWTDKKHRKRHSIKPMSAIADKALSVEGSLRSSQWTKTYVTCEQPSTPFPAHIGLPLELVPSRDVGSLHQGDTLRLQVYKNGSLYTGEGFWDATYNGFSTQAEDMYIPRQTYKGGSIEIPLDVPGRWFVRFFAKTLPTGGTNKDYLLEKRTATLVFEVPNARKRPKSSGH
;
A
#
# COMPACT_ATOMS: atom_id res chain seq x y z
N MET A 1 42.72 -43.52 30.61
CA MET A 1 42.49 -42.27 29.83
C MET A 1 41.04 -42.29 29.39
N SER A 2 40.25 -41.31 29.81
CA SER A 2 38.79 -41.39 29.84
C SER A 2 38.12 -40.95 28.53
N PRO A 3 36.96 -41.53 28.20
CA PRO A 3 36.15 -41.13 27.06
C PRO A 3 35.40 -39.84 27.44
N LYS A 4 35.94 -38.69 27.05
CA LYS A 4 35.21 -37.42 27.00
C LYS A 4 35.31 -36.85 25.60
N THR A 5 34.58 -37.51 24.70
CA THR A 5 33.91 -36.95 23.52
C THR A 5 33.72 -35.44 23.65
N LEU A 6 34.42 -34.63 22.85
CA LEU A 6 33.94 -34.16 21.55
C LEU A 6 32.44 -33.89 21.56
N PHE A 7 31.99 -32.70 21.99
CA PHE A 7 30.75 -32.05 21.53
C PHE A 7 30.62 -30.68 22.23
N ALA A 8 31.27 -29.67 21.66
CA ALA A 8 30.99 -28.28 21.99
C ALA A 8 30.87 -27.49 20.68
N TRP A 9 30.00 -27.96 19.77
CA TRP A 9 29.43 -27.10 18.75
C TRP A 9 28.26 -26.38 19.41
N LEU A 10 28.54 -25.20 19.98
CA LEU A 10 27.52 -24.26 20.39
C LEU A 10 26.84 -23.75 19.10
N ILE A 11 25.74 -24.40 18.72
CA ILE A 11 24.86 -23.90 17.67
C ILE A 11 24.24 -22.62 18.23
N LEU A 12 24.87 -21.49 17.90
CA LEU A 12 24.29 -20.16 18.06
C LEU A 12 23.15 -20.07 17.03
N PHE A 13 21.97 -20.56 17.39
CA PHE A 13 20.73 -20.27 16.66
C PHE A 13 20.48 -18.76 16.80
N VAL A 14 21.03 -17.97 15.89
CA VAL A 14 20.61 -16.59 15.67
C VAL A 14 19.15 -16.68 15.23
N LEU A 15 18.24 -16.45 16.17
CA LEU A 15 16.83 -16.18 15.89
C LEU A 15 16.77 -14.85 15.13
N LEU A 16 17.03 -14.90 13.82
CA LEU A 16 16.74 -13.78 12.94
C LEU A 16 15.24 -13.51 13.06
N PRO A 17 14.82 -12.29 13.41
CA PRO A 17 13.40 -11.96 13.46
C PRO A 17 12.82 -12.17 12.06
N VAL A 18 11.92 -13.15 11.92
CA VAL A 18 11.17 -13.36 10.69
C VAL A 18 10.37 -12.10 10.45
N THR A 19 10.74 -11.33 9.43
CA THR A 19 10.02 -10.14 9.02
C THR A 19 8.72 -10.59 8.38
N THR A 20 7.65 -10.68 9.16
CA THR A 20 6.31 -10.90 8.61
C THR A 20 5.87 -9.61 7.94
N PHE A 21 5.88 -9.60 6.62
CA PHE A 21 5.29 -8.51 5.84
C PHE A 21 3.77 -8.63 5.93
N ALA A 22 3.07 -7.50 6.08
CA ALA A 22 1.62 -7.49 5.94
C ALA A 22 1.31 -7.14 4.48
N HIS A 23 0.36 -7.86 3.87
CA HIS A 23 -0.14 -7.56 2.52
C HIS A 23 -0.42 -6.08 2.35
N SER A 24 -0.11 -5.55 1.17
CA SER A 24 -0.36 -4.16 0.81
C SER A 24 -1.54 -4.07 -0.15
N LEU A 25 -2.48 -3.17 0.15
CA LEU A 25 -3.58 -2.80 -0.72
C LEU A 25 -3.12 -1.71 -1.70
N PHE A 26 -3.41 -1.87 -2.98
CA PHE A 26 -3.21 -0.81 -3.96
C PHE A 26 -4.22 -0.87 -5.10
N ILE A 27 -4.46 0.28 -5.73
CA ILE A 27 -5.37 0.43 -6.88
C ILE A 27 -4.54 0.56 -8.16
N GLN A 28 -4.95 -0.15 -9.21
CA GLN A 28 -4.48 0.07 -10.57
C GLN A 28 -5.63 0.52 -11.46
N ALA A 29 -5.31 1.33 -12.46
CA ALA A 29 -6.24 1.70 -13.54
C ALA A 29 -5.86 0.96 -14.83
N GLY A 30 -6.88 0.61 -15.63
CA GLY A 30 -6.68 0.05 -16.96
C GLY A 30 -5.93 1.02 -17.87
N ARG A 31 -6.25 2.31 -17.77
CA ARG A 31 -5.60 3.44 -18.44
C ARG A 31 -5.47 4.60 -17.45
N TYR A 32 -4.35 5.32 -17.52
CA TYR A 32 -4.09 6.51 -16.71
C TYR A 32 -4.39 7.82 -17.44
N HIS A 33 -4.55 7.75 -18.76
CA HIS A 33 -5.08 8.82 -19.60
C HIS A 33 -6.26 8.30 -20.42
N VAL A 34 -7.35 9.05 -20.42
CA VAL A 34 -8.62 8.69 -21.09
C VAL A 34 -9.23 9.91 -21.76
N HIS A 35 -10.18 9.64 -22.67
CA HIS A 35 -11.01 10.67 -23.29
C HIS A 35 -12.37 10.78 -22.61
N GLU A 36 -12.98 11.96 -22.71
CA GLU A 36 -14.31 12.21 -22.19
C GLU A 36 -15.35 11.25 -22.81
N GLY A 37 -16.29 10.78 -21.99
CA GLY A 37 -17.30 9.80 -22.37
C GLY A 37 -16.77 8.36 -22.48
N LYS A 38 -15.49 8.12 -22.16
CA LYS A 38 -14.94 6.77 -22.06
C LYS A 38 -15.08 6.20 -20.66
N SER A 39 -15.12 4.88 -20.61
CA SER A 39 -15.06 4.12 -19.37
C SER A 39 -13.81 3.26 -19.35
N SER A 40 -13.17 3.16 -18.19
CA SER A 40 -12.01 2.30 -17.99
C SER A 40 -12.08 1.64 -16.61
N PRO A 41 -11.66 0.37 -16.48
CA PRO A 41 -11.68 -0.30 -15.19
C PRO A 41 -10.62 0.30 -14.26
N LEU A 42 -10.98 0.40 -12.99
CA LEU A 42 -10.03 0.33 -11.88
C LEU A 42 -10.14 -1.04 -11.21
N PHE A 43 -9.08 -1.51 -10.59
CA PHE A 43 -9.08 -2.76 -9.85
C PHE A 43 -8.05 -2.74 -8.73
N PHE A 44 -8.28 -3.59 -7.73
CA PHE A 44 -7.43 -3.74 -6.56
C PHE A 44 -6.47 -4.91 -6.73
N CYS A 45 -5.33 -4.76 -6.08
CA CYS A 45 -4.39 -5.82 -5.82
C CYS A 45 -4.10 -5.85 -4.31
N TYR A 46 -3.90 -7.04 -3.76
CA TYR A 46 -3.63 -7.22 -2.34
C TYR A 46 -2.59 -8.30 -2.10
N GLY A 47 -1.40 -7.93 -1.64
CA GLY A 47 -0.36 -8.93 -1.37
C GLY A 47 1.05 -8.38 -1.26
N HIS A 48 2.01 -9.24 -1.62
CA HIS A 48 3.45 -9.04 -1.59
C HIS A 48 4.09 -8.97 -2.98
N HIS A 49 3.37 -9.42 -4.01
CA HIS A 49 3.81 -9.37 -5.41
C HIS A 49 3.22 -8.17 -6.15
N ILE A 50 4.00 -7.59 -7.07
CA ILE A 50 3.60 -6.50 -7.97
C ILE A 50 3.73 -7.06 -9.41
N PRO A 51 2.77 -6.82 -10.33
CA PRO A 51 1.65 -5.88 -10.24
C PRO A 51 0.38 -6.41 -9.59
N VAL A 52 0.23 -7.73 -9.43
CA VAL A 52 -0.97 -8.38 -8.92
C VAL A 52 -0.53 -9.57 -8.06
N ASP A 53 -1.27 -9.84 -6.98
CA ASP A 53 -1.02 -10.99 -6.10
C ASP A 53 -2.35 -11.68 -5.75
N ASP A 54 -2.90 -11.47 -4.55
CA ASP A 54 -4.15 -12.06 -4.10
C ASP A 54 -5.35 -11.11 -4.30
N ALA A 55 -6.53 -11.70 -4.30
CA ALA A 55 -7.81 -11.02 -4.29
C ALA A 55 -8.10 -10.43 -2.89
N VAL A 56 -8.78 -9.28 -2.85
CA VAL A 56 -9.20 -8.65 -1.59
C VAL A 56 -10.63 -9.08 -1.26
N ARG A 57 -10.91 -9.29 0.03
CA ARG A 57 -12.28 -9.58 0.50
C ARG A 57 -13.04 -8.27 0.66
N GLY A 58 -14.31 -8.21 0.25
CA GLY A 58 -15.15 -7.02 0.40
C GLY A 58 -15.19 -6.50 1.83
N LYS A 59 -15.36 -7.37 2.82
CA LYS A 59 -15.33 -7.01 4.26
C LYS A 59 -14.02 -6.38 4.75
N LYS A 60 -12.92 -6.53 4.00
CA LYS A 60 -11.65 -5.86 4.29
C LYS A 60 -11.66 -4.39 3.86
N LEU A 61 -12.50 -4.01 2.90
CA LEU A 61 -12.64 -2.64 2.41
C LEU A 61 -13.68 -1.90 3.27
N ARG A 62 -13.34 -0.68 3.68
CA ARG A 62 -14.23 0.24 4.39
C ARG A 62 -15.01 1.11 3.42
N PHE A 63 -14.33 1.64 2.41
CA PHE A 63 -14.94 2.35 1.30
C PHE A 63 -14.09 2.23 0.04
N ILE A 64 -14.74 2.46 -1.09
CA ILE A 64 -14.13 2.73 -2.38
C ILE A 64 -14.78 4.01 -2.91
N ARG A 65 -13.99 4.99 -3.34
CA ARG A 65 -14.52 6.26 -3.85
C ARG A 65 -13.78 6.71 -5.09
N VAL A 66 -14.52 7.42 -5.93
CA VAL A 66 -14.01 8.23 -7.03
C VAL A 66 -14.28 9.68 -6.66
N ILE A 67 -13.22 10.46 -6.49
CA ILE A 67 -13.30 11.92 -6.37
C ILE A 67 -13.16 12.47 -7.79
N ARG A 68 -14.18 13.20 -8.23
CA ARG A 68 -14.28 13.74 -9.58
C ARG A 68 -13.57 15.09 -9.68
N PRO A 69 -13.28 15.59 -10.90
CA PRO A 69 -12.59 16.86 -11.11
C PRO A 69 -13.26 18.07 -10.44
N ASP A 70 -14.58 18.07 -10.30
CA ASP A 70 -15.37 19.10 -9.62
C ASP A 70 -15.39 18.96 -8.09
N GLY A 71 -14.68 17.96 -7.54
CA GLY A 71 -14.65 17.65 -6.11
C GLY A 71 -15.83 16.79 -5.63
N SER A 72 -16.78 16.46 -6.48
CA SER A 72 -17.88 15.55 -6.11
C SER A 72 -17.37 14.13 -5.88
N ILE A 73 -17.99 13.43 -4.93
CA ILE A 73 -17.56 12.10 -4.48
C ILE A 73 -18.60 11.07 -4.89
N GLN A 74 -18.18 10.11 -5.71
CA GLN A 74 -18.94 8.91 -6.00
C GLN A 74 -18.45 7.77 -5.10
N ASN A 75 -19.31 7.22 -4.25
CA ASN A 75 -19.03 5.99 -3.51
C ASN A 75 -19.35 4.79 -4.43
N LEU A 76 -18.46 3.80 -4.47
CA LEU A 76 -18.68 2.55 -5.18
C LEU A 76 -19.12 1.45 -4.21
N ASP A 77 -20.13 0.67 -4.60
CA ASP A 77 -20.64 -0.43 -3.79
C ASP A 77 -19.60 -1.55 -3.67
N ILE A 78 -19.28 -1.91 -2.43
CA ILE A 78 -18.37 -3.02 -2.15
C ILE A 78 -19.14 -4.33 -2.25
N ARG A 79 -18.76 -5.17 -3.22
CA ARG A 79 -19.32 -6.52 -3.38
C ARG A 79 -18.92 -7.42 -2.20
N ASP A 80 -19.82 -8.25 -1.67
CA ASP A 80 -19.48 -9.23 -0.62
C ASP A 80 -18.82 -10.49 -1.21
N GLU A 81 -17.64 -10.32 -1.81
CA GLU A 81 -16.88 -11.39 -2.46
C GLU A 81 -15.38 -11.28 -2.13
N LYS A 82 -14.59 -12.27 -2.58
CA LYS A 82 -13.12 -12.16 -2.64
C LYS A 82 -12.73 -12.07 -4.12
N SER A 83 -12.42 -10.89 -4.61
CA SER A 83 -12.02 -10.68 -6.01
C SER A 83 -10.97 -9.55 -6.13
N LEU A 84 -10.56 -9.23 -7.36
CA LEU A 84 -9.78 -8.01 -7.61
C LEU A 84 -10.64 -6.74 -7.46
N HIS A 85 -11.94 -6.87 -7.15
CA HIS A 85 -12.84 -5.72 -6.95
C HIS A 85 -12.73 -4.72 -8.10
N SER A 86 -12.89 -5.20 -9.34
CA SER A 86 -12.82 -4.34 -10.51
C SER A 86 -14.13 -3.59 -10.73
N TYR A 87 -14.03 -2.28 -10.94
CA TYR A 87 -15.15 -1.39 -11.21
C TYR A 87 -14.86 -0.57 -12.46
N VAL A 88 -15.86 -0.48 -13.33
CA VAL A 88 -15.81 0.41 -14.50
C VAL A 88 -16.14 1.81 -14.01
N VAL A 89 -15.21 2.75 -14.21
CA VAL A 89 -15.43 4.17 -13.94
C VAL A 89 -15.69 4.88 -15.25
N ASN A 90 -16.70 5.75 -15.25
CA ASN A 90 -17.02 6.63 -16.35
C ASN A 90 -16.30 7.97 -16.15
N TYR A 91 -15.55 8.39 -17.17
CA TYR A 91 -14.82 9.64 -17.18
C TYR A 91 -15.57 10.59 -18.12
N ASP A 92 -16.45 11.40 -17.52
CA ASP A 92 -17.51 12.16 -18.18
C ASP A 92 -17.28 13.67 -18.11
N MET A 93 -16.10 14.10 -17.65
CA MET A 93 -15.68 15.50 -17.67
C MET A 93 -14.16 15.60 -17.70
N PRO A 94 -13.59 16.66 -18.30
CA PRO A 94 -12.15 16.90 -18.25
C PRO A 94 -11.65 17.09 -16.81
N GLY A 95 -10.43 16.62 -16.55
CA GLY A 95 -9.75 16.81 -15.27
C GLY A 95 -9.17 15.53 -14.70
N THR A 96 -8.71 15.62 -13.44
CA THR A 96 -8.12 14.52 -12.70
C THR A 96 -9.16 13.83 -11.81
N PHE A 97 -9.41 12.56 -12.08
CA PHE A 97 -10.18 11.69 -11.21
C PHE A 97 -9.23 11.03 -10.21
N THR A 98 -9.57 11.09 -8.92
CA THR A 98 -8.81 10.43 -7.86
C THR A 98 -9.56 9.20 -7.36
N LEU A 99 -8.95 8.04 -7.52
CA LEU A 99 -9.51 6.76 -7.12
C LEU A 99 -8.92 6.37 -5.78
N VAL A 100 -9.76 6.08 -4.78
CA VAL A 100 -9.31 5.90 -3.40
C VAL A 100 -10.01 4.74 -2.71
N ALA A 101 -9.30 4.13 -1.75
CA ALA A 101 -9.90 3.16 -0.85
C ALA A 101 -9.24 3.16 0.53
N GLU A 102 -9.99 2.67 1.49
CA GLU A 102 -9.55 2.41 2.85
C GLU A 102 -9.92 0.99 3.25
N THR A 103 -9.07 0.33 4.04
CA THR A 103 -9.43 -0.95 4.67
C THR A 103 -10.10 -0.77 6.02
N ASN A 104 -11.02 -1.66 6.38
CA ASN A 104 -11.31 -1.94 7.78
C ASN A 104 -10.01 -2.41 8.48
N PRO A 105 -9.68 -1.86 9.67
CA PRO A 105 -8.48 -2.25 10.40
C PRO A 105 -8.43 -3.76 10.64
N GLY A 106 -7.30 -4.39 10.32
CA GLY A 106 -7.04 -5.80 10.62
C GLY A 106 -6.19 -5.96 11.87
N PHE A 107 -6.26 -7.13 12.50
CA PHE A 107 -5.39 -7.48 13.61
C PHE A 107 -4.54 -8.69 13.26
N PHE A 108 -3.30 -8.70 13.75
CA PHE A 108 -2.44 -9.87 13.72
C PHE A 108 -1.67 -9.95 15.04
N THR A 109 -1.84 -11.06 15.75
CA THR A 109 -1.23 -11.29 17.06
C THR A 109 -0.45 -12.60 17.05
N THR A 110 0.81 -12.54 17.45
CA THR A 110 1.67 -13.69 17.76
C THR A 110 1.75 -13.84 19.28
N TRP A 111 1.50 -15.05 19.77
CA TRP A 111 1.31 -15.32 21.20
C TRP A 111 1.67 -16.76 21.54
N THR A 112 1.99 -17.00 22.80
CA THR A 112 2.19 -18.35 23.34
C THR A 112 0.98 -18.75 24.16
N ASP A 113 0.43 -19.95 23.92
CA ASP A 113 -0.74 -20.44 24.65
C ASP A 113 -0.38 -21.02 26.04
N LYS A 114 -1.39 -21.25 26.89
CA LYS A 114 -1.23 -21.86 28.23
C LYS A 114 -0.62 -23.28 28.22
N LYS A 115 -0.43 -23.90 27.05
CA LYS A 115 0.29 -25.17 26.86
C LYS A 115 1.70 -24.94 26.30
N HIS A 116 2.22 -23.71 26.38
CA HIS A 116 3.54 -23.29 25.89
C HIS A 116 3.74 -23.46 24.38
N ARG A 117 2.67 -23.41 23.57
CA ARG A 117 2.76 -23.52 22.11
C ARG A 117 2.68 -22.15 21.47
N LYS A 118 3.58 -21.87 20.52
CA LYS A 118 3.51 -20.66 19.69
C LYS A 118 2.30 -20.68 18.78
N ARG A 119 1.63 -19.54 18.67
CA ARG A 119 0.39 -19.32 17.89
C ARG A 119 0.47 -17.98 17.17
N HIS A 120 -0.25 -17.90 16.07
CA HIS A 120 -0.60 -16.63 15.43
C HIS A 120 -2.11 -16.58 15.22
N SER A 121 -2.69 -15.39 15.19
CA SER A 121 -4.14 -15.20 15.00
C SER A 121 -4.43 -13.89 14.30
N ILE A 122 -5.38 -13.89 13.37
CA ILE A 122 -5.93 -12.67 12.76
C ILE A 122 -7.04 -12.12 13.67
N LYS A 123 -6.67 -11.77 14.91
CA LYS A 123 -7.57 -11.36 15.99
C LYS A 123 -6.84 -10.38 16.93
N PRO A 124 -7.55 -9.47 17.62
CA PRO A 124 -6.94 -8.62 18.64
C PRO A 124 -6.50 -9.43 19.87
N MET A 125 -5.66 -8.82 20.72
CA MET A 125 -5.17 -9.44 21.96
C MET A 125 -6.31 -9.81 22.92
N SER A 126 -7.32 -8.95 23.04
CA SER A 126 -8.50 -9.19 23.89
C SER A 126 -9.23 -10.48 23.55
N ALA A 127 -9.30 -10.87 22.27
CA ALA A 127 -9.99 -12.07 21.82
C ALA A 127 -9.21 -13.38 22.11
N ILE A 128 -7.95 -13.27 22.52
CA ILE A 128 -7.09 -14.42 22.88
C ILE A 128 -6.66 -14.41 24.35
N ALA A 129 -7.06 -13.40 25.13
CA ALA A 129 -6.62 -13.18 26.51
C ALA A 129 -6.80 -14.42 27.40
N ASP A 130 -7.94 -15.10 27.32
CA ASP A 130 -8.23 -16.28 28.16
C ASP A 130 -7.39 -17.51 27.79
N LYS A 131 -6.80 -17.53 26.60
CA LYS A 131 -6.04 -18.66 26.04
C LYS A 131 -4.54 -18.43 26.11
N ALA A 132 -4.12 -17.16 26.12
CA ALA A 132 -2.73 -16.77 26.05
C ALA A 132 -2.06 -16.86 27.40
N LEU A 133 -0.83 -17.37 27.39
CA LEU A 133 0.13 -17.22 28.47
C LEU A 133 0.88 -15.89 28.33
N SER A 134 1.28 -15.55 27.10
CA SER A 134 1.96 -14.28 26.79
C SER A 134 1.69 -13.85 25.35
N VAL A 135 1.78 -12.53 25.10
CA VAL A 135 1.72 -11.95 23.75
C VAL A 135 3.13 -11.51 23.36
N GLU A 136 3.60 -12.03 22.22
CA GLU A 136 4.94 -11.72 21.68
C GLU A 136 4.89 -10.51 20.75
N GLY A 137 3.78 -10.35 20.03
CA GLY A 137 3.57 -9.24 19.11
C GLY A 137 2.10 -9.06 18.77
N SER A 138 1.64 -7.82 18.63
CA SER A 138 0.28 -7.55 18.15
C SER A 138 0.22 -6.25 17.36
N LEU A 139 -0.34 -6.34 16.15
CA LEU A 139 -0.44 -5.24 15.20
C LEU A 139 -1.90 -4.98 14.84
N ARG A 140 -2.34 -3.72 14.96
CA ARG A 140 -3.53 -3.21 14.27
C ARG A 140 -3.10 -2.56 12.97
N SER A 141 -3.54 -3.06 11.83
CA SER A 141 -3.14 -2.58 10.50
C SER A 141 -4.29 -1.90 9.75
N SER A 142 -4.06 -0.64 9.39
CA SER A 142 -4.95 0.15 8.54
C SER A 142 -4.20 0.59 7.28
N GLN A 143 -4.89 0.56 6.14
CA GLN A 143 -4.30 0.87 4.86
C GLN A 143 -5.18 1.83 4.07
N TRP A 144 -4.52 2.74 3.36
CA TRP A 144 -5.10 3.69 2.44
C TRP A 144 -4.36 3.63 1.12
N THR A 145 -5.08 3.77 0.03
CA THR A 145 -4.48 3.76 -1.29
C THR A 145 -5.16 4.78 -2.17
N LYS A 146 -4.37 5.39 -3.06
CA LYS A 146 -4.92 6.22 -4.11
C LYS A 146 -4.17 6.05 -5.43
N THR A 147 -4.86 6.38 -6.51
CA THR A 147 -4.29 6.54 -7.84
C THR A 147 -5.05 7.64 -8.59
N TYR A 148 -4.52 8.07 -9.73
CA TYR A 148 -5.05 9.17 -10.52
C TYR A 148 -5.28 8.73 -11.96
N VAL A 149 -6.38 9.20 -12.55
CA VAL A 149 -6.64 9.06 -13.98
C VAL A 149 -6.99 10.43 -14.53
N THR A 150 -6.30 10.83 -15.60
CA THR A 150 -6.54 12.11 -16.27
C THR A 150 -7.49 11.90 -17.44
N CYS A 151 -8.60 12.63 -17.44
CA CYS A 151 -9.53 12.70 -18.55
C CYS A 151 -9.26 13.98 -19.35
N GLU A 152 -8.83 13.83 -20.60
CA GLU A 152 -8.34 14.93 -21.44
C GLU A 152 -7.16 15.69 -20.82
N GLN A 153 -7.43 16.75 -20.08
CA GLN A 153 -6.43 17.60 -19.42
C GLN A 153 -6.53 17.46 -17.90
N PRO A 154 -5.42 17.62 -17.15
CA PRO A 154 -5.45 17.48 -15.70
C PRO A 154 -6.17 18.64 -15.01
N SER A 155 -6.72 18.36 -13.82
CA SER A 155 -7.33 19.41 -12.98
C SER A 155 -6.29 20.44 -12.54
N THR A 156 -6.70 21.70 -12.47
CA THR A 156 -5.92 22.79 -11.88
C THR A 156 -6.73 23.46 -10.77
N PRO A 157 -6.29 23.38 -9.50
CA PRO A 157 -5.08 22.70 -9.02
C PRO A 157 -5.18 21.17 -9.10
N PHE A 158 -4.04 20.50 -9.20
CA PHE A 158 -3.97 19.04 -9.13
C PHE A 158 -4.38 18.57 -7.71
N PRO A 159 -5.30 17.57 -7.57
CA PRO A 159 -5.79 17.09 -6.28
C PRO A 159 -4.77 16.20 -5.56
N ALA A 160 -3.60 16.76 -5.23
CA ALA A 160 -2.49 16.06 -4.61
C ALA A 160 -2.82 15.57 -3.20
N HIS A 161 -3.54 16.37 -2.41
CA HIS A 161 -3.84 16.12 -1.01
C HIS A 161 -5.37 16.10 -0.82
N ILE A 162 -5.90 14.91 -0.52
CA ILE A 162 -7.35 14.65 -0.45
C ILE A 162 -7.83 14.31 0.97
N GLY A 163 -6.92 14.33 1.96
CA GLY A 163 -7.26 14.20 3.38
C GLY A 163 -7.41 12.77 3.86
N LEU A 164 -6.69 11.80 3.27
CA LEU A 164 -6.65 10.43 3.79
C LEU A 164 -5.93 10.41 5.16
N PRO A 165 -6.33 9.53 6.10
CA PRO A 165 -5.69 9.44 7.42
C PRO A 165 -4.17 9.16 7.40
N LEU A 166 -3.68 8.52 6.34
CA LEU A 166 -2.26 8.49 5.97
C LEU A 166 -2.19 8.60 4.45
N GLU A 167 -1.37 9.51 3.93
CA GLU A 167 -1.39 9.87 2.52
C GLU A 167 0.01 10.15 1.96
N LEU A 168 0.28 9.63 0.76
CA LEU A 168 1.42 10.02 -0.07
C LEU A 168 0.97 11.16 -1.00
N VAL A 169 1.47 12.36 -0.78
CA VAL A 169 1.08 13.57 -1.52
C VAL A 169 2.17 13.94 -2.51
N PRO A 170 1.97 13.76 -3.83
CA PRO A 170 2.96 14.15 -4.82
C PRO A 170 3.07 15.68 -4.94
N SER A 171 4.28 16.17 -5.22
CA SER A 171 4.54 17.61 -5.34
C SER A 171 4.00 18.25 -6.62
N ARG A 172 3.63 17.43 -7.62
CA ARG A 172 3.05 17.84 -8.90
C ARG A 172 2.14 16.74 -9.44
N ASP A 173 1.42 17.03 -10.52
CA ASP A 173 0.63 16.02 -11.22
C ASP A 173 1.53 14.85 -11.67
N VAL A 174 1.10 13.63 -11.31
CA VAL A 174 1.83 12.41 -11.68
C VAL A 174 1.65 12.05 -13.16
N GLY A 175 0.59 12.52 -13.81
CA GLY A 175 0.36 12.33 -15.24
C GLY A 175 1.28 13.15 -16.14
N SER A 176 1.94 14.18 -15.59
CA SER A 176 2.91 15.01 -16.32
C SER A 176 4.36 14.54 -16.17
N LEU A 177 4.59 13.40 -15.51
CA LEU A 177 5.92 12.85 -15.27
C LEU A 177 6.47 12.18 -16.52
N HIS A 178 7.78 12.24 -16.69
CA HIS A 178 8.52 11.61 -17.76
C HIS A 178 9.67 10.76 -17.20
N GLN A 179 10.20 9.87 -18.02
CA GLN A 179 11.44 9.17 -17.70
C GLN A 179 12.56 10.20 -17.45
N GLY A 180 13.35 9.98 -16.40
CA GLY A 180 14.44 10.86 -15.97
C GLY A 180 14.02 11.95 -14.99
N ASP A 181 12.72 12.13 -14.77
CA ASP A 181 12.22 13.00 -13.70
C ASP A 181 12.49 12.41 -12.31
N THR A 182 12.50 13.28 -11.29
CA THR A 182 12.39 12.86 -9.88
C THR A 182 11.01 13.24 -9.34
N LEU A 183 10.24 12.25 -8.90
CA LEU A 183 8.99 12.50 -8.18
C LEU A 183 9.29 12.73 -6.70
N ARG A 184 8.85 13.88 -6.17
CA ARG A 184 8.85 14.17 -4.74
C ARG A 184 7.48 13.88 -4.14
N LEU A 185 7.45 13.14 -3.04
CA LEU A 185 6.24 12.87 -2.25
C LEU A 185 6.43 13.39 -0.83
N GLN A 186 5.41 14.03 -0.28
CA GLN A 186 5.29 14.30 1.14
C GLN A 186 4.37 13.26 1.78
N VAL A 187 4.62 12.93 3.05
CA VAL A 187 3.76 12.02 3.81
C VAL A 187 2.88 12.87 4.72
N TYR A 188 1.57 12.72 4.64
CA TYR A 188 0.61 13.37 5.53
C TYR A 188 -0.06 12.32 6.42
N LYS A 189 -0.30 12.68 7.69
CA LYS A 189 -1.08 11.89 8.64
C LYS A 189 -2.16 12.79 9.24
N ASN A 190 -3.42 12.41 9.02
CA ASN A 190 -4.59 13.17 9.47
C ASN A 190 -4.53 14.66 9.07
N GLY A 191 -4.17 14.96 7.81
CA GLY A 191 -4.13 16.32 7.28
C GLY A 191 -2.87 17.14 7.60
N SER A 192 -2.00 16.67 8.50
CA SER A 192 -0.73 17.33 8.85
C SER A 192 0.47 16.58 8.28
N LEU A 193 1.55 17.30 7.97
CA LEU A 193 2.81 16.70 7.53
C LEU A 193 3.31 15.70 8.59
N TYR A 194 3.65 14.50 8.15
CA TYR A 194 4.14 13.44 9.03
C TYR A 194 5.63 13.63 9.30
N THR A 195 5.99 13.83 10.57
CA THR A 195 7.37 14.06 11.02
C THR A 195 7.99 12.87 11.75
N GLY A 196 7.24 11.76 11.90
CA GLY A 196 7.71 10.57 12.58
C GLY A 196 8.59 9.67 11.72
N GLU A 197 9.05 8.57 12.31
CA GLU A 197 9.81 7.55 11.60
C GLU A 197 8.90 6.58 10.85
N GLY A 198 9.33 6.18 9.66
CA GLY A 198 8.65 5.18 8.86
C GLY A 198 9.58 4.50 7.88
N PHE A 199 8.99 3.72 7.00
CA PHE A 199 9.70 3.09 5.90
C PHE A 199 8.93 3.32 4.61
N TRP A 200 9.67 3.39 3.50
CA TRP A 200 9.08 3.40 2.18
C TRP A 200 9.86 2.52 1.23
N ASP A 201 9.18 2.04 0.20
CA ASP A 201 9.75 1.33 -0.92
C ASP A 201 8.99 1.70 -2.20
N ALA A 202 9.64 1.50 -3.33
CA ALA A 202 9.03 1.76 -4.63
C ALA A 202 9.53 0.75 -5.66
N THR A 203 8.65 0.41 -6.60
CA THR A 203 8.99 -0.45 -7.73
C THR A 203 8.15 -0.07 -8.93
N TYR A 204 8.50 -0.59 -10.10
CA TYR A 204 7.68 -0.46 -11.30
C TYR A 204 7.27 -1.85 -11.80
N ASN A 205 6.13 -1.89 -12.49
CA ASN A 205 5.63 -3.12 -13.08
C ASN A 205 6.64 -3.66 -14.10
N GLY A 206 7.20 -4.84 -13.80
CA GLY A 206 8.20 -5.51 -14.63
C GLY A 206 9.63 -5.49 -14.08
N PHE A 207 9.88 -4.86 -12.92
CA PHE A 207 11.19 -4.94 -12.26
C PHE A 207 11.52 -6.36 -11.78
N SER A 208 10.67 -6.93 -10.93
CA SER A 208 10.85 -8.27 -10.36
C SER A 208 9.52 -9.00 -10.28
N THR A 209 9.61 -10.33 -10.28
CA THR A 209 8.48 -11.25 -10.06
C THR A 209 8.48 -11.83 -8.64
N GLN A 210 9.47 -11.50 -7.81
CA GLN A 210 9.62 -12.03 -6.46
C GLN A 210 8.92 -11.14 -5.43
N ALA A 211 8.36 -11.77 -4.39
CA ALA A 211 7.71 -11.06 -3.28
C ALA A 211 8.69 -10.09 -2.59
N GLU A 212 8.23 -8.86 -2.33
CA GLU A 212 8.97 -7.84 -1.59
C GLU A 212 10.33 -7.45 -2.22
N ASP A 213 10.59 -7.83 -3.47
CA ASP A 213 11.77 -7.44 -4.25
C ASP A 213 11.49 -6.16 -5.03
N MET A 214 11.88 -5.03 -4.45
CA MET A 214 11.52 -3.68 -4.90
C MET A 214 12.71 -2.98 -5.56
N TYR A 215 12.47 -2.24 -6.65
CA TYR A 215 13.51 -1.49 -7.36
C TYR A 215 14.27 -0.53 -6.42
N ILE A 216 13.51 0.20 -5.60
CA ILE A 216 14.02 0.93 -4.45
C ILE A 216 13.62 0.13 -3.21
N PRO A 217 14.54 -0.69 -2.67
CA PRO A 217 14.25 -1.50 -1.50
C PRO A 217 14.12 -0.62 -0.26
N ARG A 218 13.37 -1.11 0.72
CA ARG A 218 13.05 -0.47 2.01
C ARG A 218 14.05 0.62 2.45
N GLN A 219 13.64 1.87 2.27
CA GLN A 219 14.31 3.06 2.77
C GLN A 219 13.71 3.49 4.10
N THR A 220 14.53 4.11 4.95
CA THR A 220 14.06 4.72 6.21
C THR A 220 13.57 6.14 5.92
N TYR A 221 12.46 6.52 6.55
CA TYR A 221 11.91 7.87 6.53
C TYR A 221 12.03 8.50 7.91
N LYS A 222 12.55 9.73 8.00
CA LYS A 222 12.72 10.48 9.26
C LYS A 222 12.16 11.91 9.16
N GLY A 223 11.05 12.07 8.45
CA GLY A 223 10.51 13.37 8.07
C GLY A 223 11.08 13.89 6.74
N GLY A 224 10.43 14.91 6.17
CA GLY A 224 10.81 15.51 4.88
C GLY A 224 10.08 14.90 3.69
N SER A 225 10.72 14.91 2.52
CA SER A 225 10.17 14.35 1.28
C SER A 225 10.82 13.01 0.91
N ILE A 226 10.01 12.12 0.35
CA ILE A 226 10.48 10.95 -0.38
C ILE A 226 10.84 11.41 -1.80
N GLU A 227 12.02 11.05 -2.29
CA GLU A 227 12.45 11.33 -3.65
C GLU A 227 12.59 10.03 -4.44
N ILE A 228 11.95 9.96 -5.60
CA ILE A 228 11.89 8.75 -6.44
C ILE A 228 12.43 9.10 -7.82
N PRO A 229 13.64 8.63 -8.18
CA PRO A 229 14.14 8.75 -9.54
C PRO A 229 13.32 7.83 -10.48
N LEU A 230 12.78 8.40 -11.56
CA LEU A 230 11.93 7.69 -12.51
C LEU A 230 12.76 7.25 -13.72
N ASP A 231 13.67 6.32 -13.47
CA ASP A 231 14.66 5.87 -14.47
C ASP A 231 14.02 5.12 -15.65
N VAL A 232 12.80 4.63 -15.46
CA VAL A 232 12.03 3.88 -16.46
C VAL A 232 10.59 4.40 -16.58
N PRO A 233 10.02 4.40 -17.80
CA PRO A 233 8.59 4.61 -17.96
C PRO A 233 7.80 3.36 -17.52
N GLY A 234 6.51 3.54 -17.35
CA GLY A 234 5.58 2.47 -16.97
C GLY A 234 4.86 2.78 -15.68
N ARG A 235 4.22 1.75 -15.09
CA ARG A 235 3.43 1.90 -13.88
C ARG A 235 4.30 1.73 -12.66
N TRP A 236 4.32 2.75 -11.82
CA TRP A 236 5.07 2.79 -10.58
C TRP A 236 4.14 2.54 -9.40
N PHE A 237 4.62 1.76 -8.45
CA PHE A 237 4.03 1.51 -7.15
C PHE A 237 4.94 2.09 -6.09
N VAL A 238 4.37 2.87 -5.17
CA VAL A 238 5.07 3.42 -4.00
C VAL A 238 4.28 3.05 -2.77
N ARG A 239 4.99 2.62 -1.73
CA ARG A 239 4.40 2.29 -0.44
C ARG A 239 5.17 2.97 0.66
N PHE A 240 4.43 3.58 1.57
CA PHE A 240 4.94 4.06 2.84
C PHE A 240 4.21 3.36 3.98
N PHE A 241 4.91 3.00 5.04
CA PHE A 241 4.28 2.56 6.28
C PHE A 241 5.05 3.02 7.50
N ALA A 242 4.31 3.27 8.58
CA ALA A 242 4.85 3.55 9.89
C ALA A 242 4.23 2.61 10.93
N LYS A 243 5.01 2.25 11.95
CA LYS A 243 4.54 1.54 13.14
C LYS A 243 4.68 2.47 14.34
N THR A 244 3.59 2.71 15.04
CA THR A 244 3.60 3.57 16.24
C THR A 244 2.96 2.84 17.41
N LEU A 245 3.28 3.27 18.62
CA LEU A 245 2.51 2.88 19.79
C LEU A 245 1.05 3.35 19.65
N PRO A 246 0.10 2.69 20.32
CA PRO A 246 -1.27 3.17 20.44
C PRO A 246 -1.31 4.60 20.97
N THR A 247 -2.26 5.40 20.49
CA THR A 247 -2.57 6.69 21.11
C THR A 247 -2.93 6.49 22.57
N GLY A 248 -2.30 7.21 23.49
CA GLY A 248 -2.46 7.02 24.94
C GLY A 248 -1.56 5.95 25.55
N GLY A 249 -0.62 5.37 24.79
CA GLY A 249 0.40 4.44 25.28
C GLY A 249 -0.05 2.98 25.22
N THR A 250 -0.85 2.54 26.19
CA THR A 250 -1.28 1.13 26.28
C THR A 250 -2.64 0.90 25.63
N ASN A 251 -2.85 -0.28 25.05
CA ASN A 251 -4.12 -0.66 24.44
C ASN A 251 -4.39 -2.15 24.64
N LYS A 252 -5.65 -2.51 24.93
CA LYS A 252 -6.06 -3.89 25.22
C LYS A 252 -6.14 -4.79 23.99
N ASP A 253 -6.18 -4.23 22.79
CA ASP A 253 -6.42 -4.96 21.54
C ASP A 253 -5.16 -5.14 20.70
N TYR A 254 -4.18 -4.23 20.80
CA TYR A 254 -2.93 -4.29 20.03
C TYR A 254 -1.75 -3.60 20.73
N LEU A 255 -0.52 -4.00 20.38
CA LEU A 255 0.72 -3.39 20.90
C LEU A 255 1.25 -2.28 20.00
N LEU A 256 1.03 -2.40 18.68
CA LEU A 256 1.50 -1.45 17.69
C LEU A 256 0.42 -1.18 16.64
N GLU A 257 0.28 0.08 16.23
CA GLU A 257 -0.51 0.46 15.07
C GLU A 257 0.40 0.53 13.84
N LYS A 258 0.09 -0.25 12.80
CA LYS A 258 0.71 -0.12 11.47
C LYS A 258 -0.24 0.65 10.56
N ARG A 259 0.21 1.80 10.08
CA ARG A 259 -0.48 2.56 9.02
C ARG A 259 0.28 2.41 7.71
N THR A 260 -0.43 2.19 6.61
CA THR A 260 0.18 2.03 5.29
C THR A 260 -0.54 2.90 4.27
N ALA A 261 0.21 3.64 3.46
CA ALA A 261 -0.28 4.38 2.32
C ALA A 261 0.39 3.83 1.05
N THR A 262 -0.38 3.65 -0.01
CA THR A 262 0.16 3.30 -1.33
C THR A 262 -0.32 4.29 -2.40
N LEU A 263 0.56 4.52 -3.37
CA LEU A 263 0.28 5.34 -4.55
C LEU A 263 0.72 4.54 -5.78
N VAL A 264 -0.17 4.43 -6.75
CA VAL A 264 0.17 3.90 -8.09
C VAL A 264 -0.05 5.00 -9.12
N PHE A 265 0.88 5.15 -10.05
CA PHE A 265 0.79 6.11 -11.15
C PHE A 265 1.52 5.56 -12.39
N GLU A 266 1.28 6.17 -13.54
CA GLU A 266 1.94 5.80 -14.79
C GLU A 266 2.85 6.94 -15.25
N VAL A 267 4.10 6.59 -15.57
CA VAL A 267 5.04 7.45 -16.27
C VAL A 267 4.92 7.10 -17.76
N PRO A 268 4.26 7.93 -18.58
CA PRO A 268 4.02 7.63 -19.99
C PRO A 268 5.30 7.50 -20.80
N ASN A 269 5.23 6.73 -21.88
CA ASN A 269 6.25 6.71 -22.93
C ASN A 269 5.62 6.80 -24.32
N ALA A 270 6.44 7.20 -25.28
CA ALA A 270 6.04 7.18 -26.67
C ALA A 270 5.84 5.74 -27.17
N ARG A 271 4.90 5.57 -28.11
CA ARG A 271 4.68 4.31 -28.80
C ARG A 271 5.96 3.88 -29.51
N LYS A 272 6.50 2.71 -29.18
CA LYS A 272 7.75 2.18 -29.78
C LYS A 272 7.59 1.71 -31.23
N ARG A 273 6.36 1.55 -31.72
CA ARG A 273 6.04 1.08 -33.07
C ARG A 273 5.00 1.99 -33.73
N PRO A 274 5.05 2.22 -35.06
CA PRO A 274 4.05 3.00 -35.77
C PRO A 274 2.63 2.47 -35.56
N LYS A 275 1.65 3.36 -35.47
CA LYS A 275 0.23 3.00 -35.33
C LYS A 275 -0.18 2.13 -36.51
N SER A 276 -0.52 0.87 -36.25
CA SER A 276 -1.15 0.02 -37.25
C SER A 276 -2.57 0.52 -37.47
N SER A 277 -3.04 0.50 -38.72
CA SER A 277 -4.40 0.92 -39.09
C SER A 277 -5.51 -0.04 -38.59
N GLY A 278 -5.15 -1.15 -37.94
CA GLY A 278 -6.10 -2.13 -37.39
C GLY A 278 -6.38 -1.96 -35.90
N HIS A 279 -7.66 -2.16 -35.53
CA HIS A 279 -8.18 -2.26 -34.17
C HIS A 279 -8.01 -3.67 -33.60
#